data_AF-H7EH22-F1
#
_entry.id   AF-H7EH22-F1
#
_cell.length_a   1.000
_cell.length_b   1.000
_cell.length_c   1.000
_cell.angle_alpha   90.00
_cell.angle_beta   90.00
_cell.angle_gamma   90.00
#
_symmetry.space_group_name_H-M   'P 1'
#
loop_
_entity.id
_entity.type
_entity.pdbx_description
1 polymer ?
#
loop_
_entity_poly.entity_id
_entity_poly.type
_entity_poly.pdbx_seq_one_letter_code
_entity_poly.pdbx_strand_id
1 'polypeptide(L)'
;MATSVLQTRVDTETKLEAESLFDSLGLDITTAIRLFLRQSINQQRIPFDIVPPKYNFSEETLAAIDEARRISKDSSVKSYSSAKELFEDCE
;
A
#
# COMPACT_ATOMS: atom_id res chain seq x y z
N MET A 1 -22.98 -16.84 15.95
CA MET A 1 -22.14 -16.52 14.78
C MET A 1 -21.40 -17.78 14.39
N ALA A 2 -21.37 -18.13 13.11
CA ALA A 2 -20.59 -19.27 12.64
C ALA A 2 -19.10 -18.93 12.68
N THR A 3 -18.29 -19.84 13.23
CA THR A 3 -16.83 -19.73 13.24
C THR A 3 -16.24 -20.61 12.15
N SER A 4 -15.35 -20.04 11.35
CA SER A 4 -14.61 -20.76 10.30
C SER A 4 -13.12 -20.79 10.63
N VAL A 5 -12.44 -21.88 10.28
CA VAL A 5 -10.99 -22.04 10.50
C VAL A 5 -10.22 -21.43 9.34
N LEU A 6 -9.22 -20.60 9.64
CA LEU A 6 -8.27 -20.09 8.65
C LEU A 6 -6.95 -20.86 8.79
N GLN A 7 -6.61 -21.67 7.79
CA GLN A 7 -5.34 -22.39 7.71
C GLN A 7 -4.44 -21.69 6.68
N THR A 8 -3.22 -21.34 7.08
CA THR A 8 -2.22 -20.74 6.19
C THR A 8 -0.86 -21.38 6.42
N ARG A 9 -0.05 -21.48 5.36
CA ARG A 9 1.35 -21.89 5.47
C ARG A 9 2.20 -20.64 5.64
N VAL A 10 3.07 -20.67 6.65
CA VAL A 10 4.05 -19.62 6.92
C VAL A 10 5.38 -20.30 7.21
N ASP A 11 6.47 -19.62 6.87
CA ASP A 11 7.79 -20.08 7.26
C ASP A 11 7.94 -20.09 8.79
N THR A 12 8.73 -21.04 9.31
CA THR A 12 8.88 -21.22 10.76
C THR A 12 9.60 -20.04 11.40
N GLU A 13 10.61 -19.48 10.74
CA GLU A 13 11.37 -18.33 11.23
C GLU A 13 10.45 -17.09 11.29
N THR A 14 9.72 -16.81 10.21
CA THR A 14 8.75 -15.71 10.15
C THR A 14 7.67 -15.83 11.24
N LYS A 15 7.19 -17.06 11.52
CA LYS A 15 6.22 -17.31 12.58
C LYS A 15 6.77 -16.93 13.96
N LEU A 16 8.00 -17.38 14.26
CA LEU A 16 8.64 -17.13 15.55
C LEU A 16 8.93 -15.65 15.77
N GLU A 17 9.41 -14.95 14.74
CA GLU A 17 9.61 -13.50 14.78
C GLU A 17 8.31 -12.75 15.03
N ALA A 18 7.24 -13.12 14.31
CA ALA A 18 5.92 -12.51 14.50
C ALA A 18 5.36 -12.78 15.90
N GLU A 19 5.49 -14.00 16.42
CA GLU A 19 5.05 -14.35 17.79
C GLU A 19 5.79 -13.50 18.83
N SER A 20 7.12 -13.40 18.74
CA SER A 20 7.91 -12.56 19.66
C SER A 20 7.53 -11.08 19.60
N LEU A 21 7.24 -10.56 18.40
CA LEU A 21 6.82 -9.17 18.22
C LEU A 21 5.45 -8.94 18.86
N PHE A 22 4.45 -9.76 18.54
CA PHE A 22 3.09 -9.56 19.05
C PHE A 22 3.01 -9.80 20.57
N ASP A 23 3.76 -10.76 21.10
CA ASP A 23 3.86 -10.98 22.54
C ASP A 23 4.43 -9.75 23.26
N SER A 24 5.42 -9.06 22.68
CA SER A 24 5.94 -7.81 23.23
C SER A 24 4.90 -6.68 23.27
N LEU A 25 3.88 -6.76 22.40
CA LEU A 25 2.75 -5.86 22.33
C LEU A 25 1.55 -6.34 23.19
N GLY A 26 1.68 -7.47 23.88
CA GLY A 26 0.61 -8.09 24.67
C GLY A 26 -0.50 -8.72 23.83
N LEU A 27 -0.20 -9.13 22.60
CA LEU A 27 -1.15 -9.69 21.64
C LEU A 27 -0.71 -11.09 21.21
N ASP A 28 -1.65 -12.03 21.13
CA ASP A 28 -1.39 -13.30 20.46
C ASP A 28 -1.45 -13.15 18.93
N ILE A 29 -0.72 -14.01 18.21
CA ILE A 29 -0.66 -13.99 16.74
C ILE A 29 -2.05 -14.17 16.08
N THR A 30 -2.96 -14.93 16.70
CA THR A 30 -4.32 -15.13 16.18
C THR A 30 -5.16 -13.86 16.32
N THR A 31 -4.98 -13.10 17.41
CA THR A 31 -5.57 -11.79 17.61
C THR A 31 -5.03 -10.78 16.62
N ALA A 32 -3.72 -10.78 16.36
CA ALA A 32 -3.13 -9.93 15.32
C ALA A 32 -3.73 -10.20 13.94
N ILE A 33 -3.88 -11.47 13.53
CA ILE A 33 -4.53 -11.85 12.27
C ILE A 33 -6.00 -11.41 12.23
N ARG A 34 -6.74 -11.59 13.34
CA ARG A 34 -8.14 -11.13 13.44
C ARG A 34 -8.26 -9.61 13.33
N LEU A 35 -7.32 -8.86 13.92
CA LEU A 35 -7.25 -7.41 13.82
C LEU A 35 -6.98 -6.98 12.38
N PHE A 36 -6.02 -7.61 11.71
CA PHE A 36 -5.74 -7.37 10.29
C PHE A 36 -7.00 -7.51 9.44
N LEU A 37 -7.72 -8.64 9.55
CA LEU A 37 -8.93 -8.87 8.76
C LEU A 37 -10.00 -7.81 9.01
N ARG A 38 -10.21 -7.43 10.28
CA ARG A 38 -11.19 -6.39 10.64
C ARG A 38 -10.80 -5.03 10.09
N GLN A 39 -9.52 -4.66 10.17
CA GLN A 39 -9.03 -3.40 9.63
C GLN A 39 -9.12 -3.36 8.11
N SER A 40 -8.79 -4.46 7.43
CA SER A 40 -8.94 -4.56 5.98
C SER A 40 -10.38 -4.37 5.52
N ILE A 41 -11.33 -4.99 6.23
CA ILE A 41 -12.78 -4.83 5.95
C ILE A 41 -13.24 -3.40 6.25
N ASN A 42 -12.81 -2.81 7.37
CA ASN A 42 -13.23 -1.46 7.75
C ASN A 42 -12.77 -0.42 6.72
N GLN A 43 -11.51 -0.52 6.28
CA GLN A 43 -10.89 0.47 5.39
C GLN A 43 -11.04 0.13 3.90
N GLN A 44 -11.58 -1.05 3.56
CA GLN A 44 -11.66 -1.57 2.18
C GLN A 44 -10.32 -1.54 1.43
N ARG A 45 -9.22 -1.75 2.17
CA ARG A 45 -7.84 -1.76 1.65
C ARG A 45 -6.95 -2.62 2.54
N ILE A 46 -5.72 -2.85 2.12
CA ILE A 46 -4.70 -3.45 2.99
C ILE A 46 -4.29 -2.39 4.05
N PRO A 47 -4.38 -2.70 5.36
CA PRO A 47 -4.24 -1.74 6.46
C PRO A 47 -2.77 -1.46 6.84
N PHE A 48 -1.87 -1.55 5.86
CA PHE A 48 -0.47 -1.15 5.94
C PHE A 48 0.01 -0.75 4.55
N ASP A 49 1.05 0.07 4.48
CA ASP A 49 1.62 0.49 3.21
C ASP A 49 2.36 -0.67 2.56
N ILE A 50 1.96 -1.01 1.33
CA ILE A 50 2.64 -2.02 0.53
C ILE A 50 3.79 -1.31 -0.19
N VAL A 51 4.91 -1.20 0.50
CA VAL A 51 6.12 -0.62 -0.07
C VAL A 51 6.92 -1.76 -0.70
N PRO A 52 7.32 -1.67 -1.98
CA PRO A 52 8.27 -2.63 -2.52
C PRO A 52 9.55 -2.61 -1.66
N PRO A 53 10.21 -3.76 -1.44
CA PRO A 53 11.51 -3.78 -0.80
C PRO A 53 12.41 -2.79 -1.54
N LYS A 54 12.96 -1.83 -0.79
CA LYS A 54 13.64 -0.61 -1.27
C LYS A 54 14.31 -0.80 -2.64
N TYR A 55 14.03 0.13 -3.56
CA TYR A 55 14.55 0.24 -4.93
C TYR A 55 14.04 -0.84 -5.88
N ASN A 56 12.95 -0.54 -6.59
CA ASN A 56 12.64 -1.04 -7.94
C ASN A 56 11.38 -0.32 -8.47
N PHE A 57 11.32 1.00 -8.38
CA PHE A 57 10.49 1.69 -9.37
C PHE A 57 11.14 1.42 -10.73
N SER A 58 10.38 1.02 -11.75
CA SER A 58 10.91 0.90 -13.12
C SER A 58 11.63 2.21 -13.47
N GLU A 59 12.72 2.16 -14.24
CA GLU A 59 13.38 3.38 -14.74
C GLU A 59 12.36 4.33 -15.38
N GLU A 60 11.33 3.78 -16.03
CA GLU A 60 10.21 4.52 -16.60
C GLU A 60 9.40 5.29 -15.56
N THR A 61 9.12 4.69 -14.40
CA THR A 61 8.36 5.34 -13.32
C THR A 61 9.19 6.46 -12.68
N LEU A 62 10.50 6.26 -12.52
CA LEU A 62 11.40 7.29 -12.01
C LEU A 62 11.50 8.46 -13.00
N ALA A 63 11.67 8.17 -14.29
CA ALA A 63 11.72 9.18 -15.34
C ALA A 63 10.42 9.99 -15.43
N ALA A 64 9.25 9.33 -15.36
CA ALA A 64 7.96 10.00 -15.36
C ALA A 64 7.76 10.91 -14.13
N ILE A 65 8.24 10.50 -12.95
CA ILE A 65 8.18 11.34 -11.74
C ILE A 65 9.07 12.59 -11.89
N ASP A 66 10.28 12.45 -12.43
CA ASP A 66 11.17 13.60 -12.65
C ASP A 66 10.68 14.52 -13.78
N GLU A 67 10.09 13.96 -14.84
CA GLU A 67 9.42 14.73 -15.88
C GLU A 67 8.24 15.53 -15.32
N ALA A 68 7.37 14.90 -14.53
CA ALA A 68 6.23 15.58 -13.88
C ALA A 68 6.69 16.72 -12.97
N ARG A 69 7.79 16.55 -12.22
CA ARG A 69 8.39 17.62 -11.40
C ARG A 69 8.93 18.78 -12.23
N ARG A 70 9.54 18.50 -13.39
CA ARG A 70 10.04 19.52 -14.31
C ARG A 70 8.88 20.32 -14.90
N ILE A 71 7.87 19.63 -15.42
CA ILE A 71 6.67 20.23 -16.01
C ILE A 71 5.93 21.08 -14.98
N SER A 72 5.79 20.60 -13.74
CA SER A 72 5.10 21.34 -12.68
C SER A 72 5.76 22.67 -12.30
N LYS A 73 7.06 22.86 -12.59
CA LYS A 73 7.80 24.10 -12.30
C LYS A 73 7.96 25.00 -13.52
N ASP A 74 7.70 24.47 -14.70
CA ASP A 74 7.86 25.17 -15.96
C ASP A 74 6.53 25.81 -16.36
N SER A 75 6.45 27.13 -16.25
CA SER A 75 5.26 27.90 -16.61
C SER A 75 4.97 27.94 -18.12
N SER A 76 5.86 27.37 -18.95
CA SER A 76 5.66 27.26 -20.39
C SER A 76 4.90 26.00 -20.82
N VAL A 77 4.73 25.02 -19.92
CA VAL A 77 4.02 23.78 -20.22
C VAL A 77 2.52 23.96 -20.04
N LYS A 78 1.74 23.33 -20.92
CA LYS A 78 0.27 23.44 -20.96
C LYS A 78 -0.32 23.08 -19.60
N SER A 79 -0.94 24.06 -18.96
CA SER A 79 -1.67 23.90 -17.71
C SER A 79 -3.15 24.01 -17.98
N TYR A 80 -3.95 23.18 -17.32
CA TYR A 80 -5.41 23.23 -17.41
C TYR A 80 -5.96 23.96 -16.20
N SER A 81 -6.91 24.86 -16.44
CA SER A 81 -7.57 25.65 -15.40
C SER A 81 -8.72 24.91 -14.73
N SER A 82 -9.19 23.81 -15.34
CA SER A 82 -10.25 22.96 -14.82
C SER A 82 -10.06 21.50 -15.22
N ALA A 83 -10.62 20.58 -14.43
CA ALA A 83 -10.59 19.15 -14.76
C ALA A 83 -11.31 18.85 -16.10
N LYS A 84 -12.35 19.62 -16.46
CA LYS A 84 -13.07 19.47 -17.73
C LYS A 84 -12.19 19.74 -18.94
N GLU A 85 -11.39 20.81 -18.87
CA GLU A 85 -10.42 21.17 -19.91
C GLU A 85 -9.32 20.12 -20.08
N LEU A 86 -8.87 19.51 -18.98
CA LEU A 86 -7.93 18.40 -19.01
C LEU A 86 -8.52 17.17 -19.73
N PHE A 87 -9.75 16.78 -19.39
CA PHE A 87 -10.38 15.59 -19.96
C PHE A 87 -10.71 15.75 -21.45
N GLU A 88 -11.14 16.95 -21.88
CA GLU A 88 -11.40 17.24 -23.30
C GLU A 88 -10.14 17.15 -24.19
N ASP A 89 -8.94 17.28 -23.60
CA ASP A 89 -7.66 17.17 -24.31
C ASP A 89 -7.04 15.76 -24.25
N CYS A 90 -7.57 14.89 -23.38
CA CYS A 90 -7.13 13.50 -23.21
C CYS A 90 -7.96 12.49 -24.03
N GLU A 91 -9.09 12.92 -24.61
CA GLU A 91 -9.86 12.16 -25.61
C GLU A 91 -9.22 12.26 -27.00
#